data_AF-K9CG70-F1
#
_entry.id   AF-K9CG70-F1
#
_cell.length_a   1.000
_cell.length_b   1.000
_cell.length_c   1.000
_cell.angle_alpha   90.00
_cell.angle_beta   90.00
_cell.angle_gamma   90.00
#
_symmetry.space_group_name_H-M   'P 1'
#
loop_
_entity.id
_entity.type
_entity.pdbx_description
1 polymer ?
#
loop_
_entity_poly.entity_id
_entity_poly.type
_entity_poly.pdbx_seq_one_letter_code
_entity_poly.pdbx_strand_id
1 'polypeptide(L)'
;MSHHPMRRTLSVLVIGGLLLAPAALMTGCSGNTAEKAGSAVSSMLSGDSVESKTAALMPYVEATNRYNDSYVTFAFSYEPSLQRMRDGVQSDNISVPDFDGLKTALEAARANKAADGVYKDVDEAADGVIAVLKDLAPLAQKMDDYYSAKTYMNDGHKGAAEMTAQYLPLYDKFDAAYQKLDAAVALHHKELRAAQLEEMRKNGRPNAANFIELTMKVRDLVDMLDKEPVDQAAAEAKIAEITNLAGQLPDTSDTKSYKREVNTFIGTFRSYLAGKEDGNEVIDDFNDTVNTSNRVDMDELDGGKK
;
A
#
# COMPACT_ATOMS: atom_id res chain seq x y z
N MET A 1 -8.78 11.07 -28.11
CA MET A 1 -8.20 11.70 -26.91
C MET A 1 -8.10 10.61 -25.86
N SER A 2 -6.87 10.24 -25.48
CA SER A 2 -6.61 9.12 -24.56
C SER A 2 -7.08 9.51 -23.16
N HIS A 3 -8.25 9.01 -22.74
CA HIS A 3 -8.61 9.01 -21.33
C HIS A 3 -7.80 7.89 -20.68
N HIS A 4 -6.67 8.24 -20.07
CA HIS A 4 -5.92 7.36 -19.19
C HIS A 4 -6.68 7.25 -17.87
N PRO A 5 -7.25 6.08 -17.52
CA PRO A 5 -7.85 5.92 -16.22
C PRO A 5 -6.73 5.61 -15.20
N MET A 6 -6.74 6.40 -14.12
CA MET A 6 -6.01 6.23 -12.87
C MET A 6 -4.49 6.00 -12.91
N ARG A 7 -3.78 7.13 -12.98
CA ARG A 7 -2.60 7.32 -12.15
C ARG A 7 -2.96 7.05 -10.68
N ARG A 8 -2.25 6.10 -10.07
CA ARG A 8 -1.95 5.95 -8.63
C ARG A 8 -3.08 5.43 -7.73
N THR A 9 -3.00 4.13 -7.47
CA THR A 9 -2.94 3.66 -6.09
C THR A 9 -1.56 3.03 -5.95
N LEU A 10 -0.70 3.59 -5.08
CA LEU A 10 0.41 2.80 -4.58
C LEU A 10 -0.27 1.65 -3.85
N SER A 11 -0.42 0.49 -4.49
CA SER A 11 -0.69 -0.73 -3.75
C SER A 11 0.42 -0.78 -2.72
N VAL A 12 0.10 -0.47 -1.46
CA VAL A 12 0.94 -0.83 -0.34
C VAL A 12 0.84 -2.34 -0.30
N LEU A 13 1.58 -3.00 -1.21
CA LEU A 13 1.66 -4.43 -1.32
C LEU A 13 2.46 -4.87 -0.09
N VAL A 14 1.72 -4.94 1.02
CA VAL A 14 2.12 -5.59 2.25
C VAL A 14 2.35 -7.03 1.82
N ILE A 15 3.61 -7.39 1.59
CA ILE A 15 3.98 -8.80 1.70
C ILE A 15 3.68 -9.15 3.16
N GLY A 16 2.49 -9.71 3.38
CA GLY A 16 2.12 -10.39 4.61
C GLY A 16 3.21 -11.42 4.89
N GLY A 17 4.00 -11.17 5.92
CA GLY A 17 5.09 -12.04 6.32
C GLY A 17 6.17 -11.31 7.10
N LEU A 18 6.81 -10.27 6.52
CA LEU A 18 8.03 -9.73 7.12
C LEU A 18 7.83 -8.55 8.09
N LEU A 19 6.74 -7.77 7.98
CA LEU A 19 6.62 -6.48 8.69
C LEU A 19 5.36 -6.34 9.57
N LEU A 20 4.54 -7.38 9.67
CA LEU A 20 3.36 -7.45 10.55
C LEU A 20 3.55 -8.40 11.73
N ALA A 21 4.76 -8.94 11.94
CA ALA A 21 5.05 -9.64 13.18
C ALA A 21 5.14 -8.58 14.31
N PRO A 22 4.29 -8.66 15.36
CA PRO A 22 4.47 -7.85 16.56
C PRO A 22 5.90 -8.04 17.07
N ALA A 23 6.49 -7.04 17.71
CA ALA A 23 7.82 -7.11 18.34
C ALA A 23 7.91 -8.17 19.47
N ALA A 24 6.88 -8.99 19.65
CA ALA A 24 6.79 -10.10 20.59
C ALA A 24 7.74 -11.28 20.30
N LEU A 25 8.46 -11.31 19.17
CA LEU A 25 9.50 -12.33 18.91
C LEU A 25 10.87 -12.02 19.55
N MET A 26 11.01 -10.92 20.32
CA MET A 26 12.28 -10.58 20.98
C MET A 26 12.32 -10.88 22.49
N THR A 27 11.26 -11.44 23.09
CA THR A 27 11.36 -12.04 24.43
C THR A 27 11.90 -13.47 24.32
N GLY A 28 13.23 -13.58 24.28
CA GLY A 28 13.89 -14.85 24.56
C GLY A 28 13.48 -15.35 25.93
N CYS A 29 12.90 -16.55 25.96
CA CYS A 29 12.70 -17.31 27.19
C CYS A 29 14.05 -17.61 27.84
N SER A 30 14.44 -16.80 28.83
CA SER A 30 15.45 -17.15 29.83
C SER A 30 14.88 -16.81 31.20
N GLY A 31 14.75 -17.84 32.04
CA GLY A 31 13.99 -17.82 33.29
C GLY A 31 14.53 -16.91 34.39
N ASN A 32 13.61 -16.64 35.32
CA ASN A 32 13.78 -16.21 36.71
C ASN A 32 14.68 -14.99 36.99
N THR A 33 14.06 -13.80 36.95
CA THR A 33 14.04 -12.92 38.12
C THR A 33 12.85 -11.96 38.00
N ALA A 34 11.74 -12.38 38.61
CA ALA A 34 10.69 -11.46 39.01
C ALA A 34 11.27 -10.39 39.94
N GLU A 35 10.65 -9.21 39.95
CA GLU A 35 10.99 -8.07 40.83
C GLU A 35 12.11 -7.12 40.34
N LYS A 36 12.07 -6.71 39.07
CA LYS A 36 12.47 -5.33 38.66
C LYS A 36 11.98 -4.90 37.26
N ALA A 37 11.10 -5.67 36.62
CA ALA A 37 10.51 -5.37 35.32
C ALA A 37 9.25 -4.47 35.38
N GLY A 38 8.82 -4.03 36.57
CA GLY A 38 7.56 -3.29 36.75
C GLY A 38 7.58 -1.81 36.33
N SER A 39 8.75 -1.19 36.13
CA SER A 39 8.83 0.26 35.85
C SER A 39 9.27 0.60 34.42
N ALA A 40 9.90 -0.32 33.68
CA ALA A 40 10.29 -0.09 32.28
C ALA A 40 9.17 -0.47 31.30
N VAL A 41 8.34 -1.47 31.64
CA VAL A 41 7.21 -1.91 30.81
C VAL A 41 6.05 -0.91 30.86
N SER A 42 5.86 -0.20 31.97
CA SER A 42 4.86 0.88 32.05
C SER A 42 5.26 2.15 31.30
N SER A 43 6.55 2.33 30.99
CA SER A 43 7.05 3.46 30.19
C SER A 43 6.92 3.22 28.69
N MET A 44 6.87 1.95 28.24
CA MET A 44 6.58 1.55 26.86
C MET A 44 5.10 1.69 26.47
N LEU A 45 4.20 1.86 27.44
CA LEU A 45 2.79 2.21 27.23
C LEU A 45 2.55 3.73 27.16
N SER A 46 3.62 4.52 27.07
CA SER A 46 3.53 5.92 26.64
C SER A 46 3.48 5.90 25.11
N GLY A 47 2.46 6.48 24.50
CA GLY A 47 2.13 6.37 23.06
C GLY A 47 3.13 6.96 22.06
N ASP A 48 4.42 6.63 22.17
CA ASP A 48 5.50 7.17 21.34
C ASP A 48 6.47 6.10 20.79
N SER A 49 6.25 4.81 21.07
CA SER A 49 7.06 3.73 20.49
C SER A 49 6.71 3.49 19.02
N VAL A 50 7.66 2.97 18.25
CA VAL A 50 7.43 2.58 16.84
C VAL A 50 6.33 1.52 16.75
N GLU A 51 6.27 0.60 17.71
CA GLU A 51 5.22 -0.42 17.81
C GLU A 51 3.84 0.20 18.07
N SER A 52 3.70 1.12 19.04
CA SER A 52 2.42 1.77 19.31
C SER A 52 1.95 2.62 18.13
N LYS A 53 2.86 3.32 17.46
CA LYS A 53 2.56 4.10 16.26
C LYS A 53 2.20 3.20 15.07
N THR A 54 2.83 2.04 14.94
CA THR A 54 2.45 1.03 13.94
C THR A 54 1.04 0.51 14.19
N ALA A 55 0.71 0.16 15.44
CA ALA A 55 -0.63 -0.28 15.82
C ALA A 55 -1.70 0.80 15.60
N ALA A 56 -1.34 2.08 15.78
CA ALA A 56 -2.22 3.21 15.53
C ALA A 56 -2.52 3.42 14.03
N LEU A 57 -1.55 3.23 13.14
CA LEU A 57 -1.74 3.41 11.70
C LEU A 57 -2.43 2.21 11.03
N MET A 58 -2.24 1.01 11.57
CA MET A 58 -2.66 -0.26 10.97
C MET A 58 -4.13 -0.32 10.52
N PRO A 59 -5.12 0.14 11.30
CA PRO A 59 -6.52 0.13 10.85
C PRO A 59 -6.77 0.94 9.57
N TYR A 60 -6.05 2.06 9.38
CA TYR A 60 -6.14 2.86 8.17
C TYR A 60 -5.47 2.18 6.97
N VAL A 61 -4.33 1.51 7.19
CA VAL A 61 -3.65 0.71 6.16
C VAL A 61 -4.55 -0.43 5.71
N GLU A 62 -5.19 -1.15 6.62
CA GLU A 62 -6.11 -2.24 6.28
C GLU A 62 -7.33 -1.75 5.49
N ALA A 63 -7.94 -0.63 5.93
CA ALA A 63 -9.09 -0.04 5.25
C ALA A 63 -8.75 0.42 3.81
N THR A 64 -7.63 1.12 3.65
CA THR A 64 -7.17 1.60 2.34
C THR A 64 -6.73 0.47 1.42
N ASN A 65 -5.97 -0.52 1.93
CA ASN A 65 -5.56 -1.69 1.16
C ASN A 65 -6.75 -2.52 0.68
N ARG A 66 -7.72 -2.82 1.55
CA ARG A 66 -8.91 -3.56 1.13
C ARG A 66 -9.66 -2.87 0.00
N TYR A 67 -9.81 -1.55 0.08
CA TYR A 67 -10.46 -0.77 -0.98
C TYR A 67 -9.63 -0.77 -2.27
N ASN A 68 -8.33 -0.50 -2.17
CA ASN A 68 -7.41 -0.44 -3.31
C ASN A 68 -7.28 -1.79 -4.02
N ASP A 69 -7.19 -2.89 -3.28
CA ASP A 69 -7.11 -4.25 -3.85
C ASP A 69 -8.38 -4.58 -4.63
N SER A 70 -9.55 -4.25 -4.08
CA SER A 70 -10.83 -4.39 -4.79
C SER A 70 -10.88 -3.51 -6.04
N TYR A 71 -10.46 -2.25 -5.90
CA TYR A 71 -10.45 -1.30 -7.01
C TYR A 71 -9.58 -1.78 -8.17
N VAL A 72 -8.34 -2.20 -7.90
CA VAL A 72 -7.41 -2.73 -8.90
C VAL A 72 -7.96 -4.00 -9.53
N THR A 73 -8.45 -4.94 -8.71
CA THR A 73 -9.00 -6.22 -9.19
C THR A 73 -10.17 -6.01 -10.17
N PHE A 74 -11.03 -5.01 -9.90
CA PHE A 74 -12.24 -4.76 -10.67
C PHE A 74 -12.17 -3.51 -11.56
N ALA A 75 -10.97 -2.93 -11.78
CA ALA A 75 -10.77 -1.73 -12.57
C ALA A 75 -11.36 -1.86 -13.99
N PHE A 76 -11.24 -3.04 -14.59
CA PHE A 76 -11.83 -3.39 -15.89
C PHE A 76 -13.35 -3.18 -15.98
N SER A 77 -14.04 -3.10 -14.84
CA SER A 77 -15.49 -2.87 -14.74
C SER A 77 -15.83 -1.49 -14.20
N TYR A 78 -15.13 -1.01 -13.17
CA TYR A 78 -15.39 0.28 -12.53
C TYR A 78 -15.08 1.45 -13.45
N GLU A 79 -13.93 1.42 -14.14
CA GLU A 79 -13.52 2.55 -14.97
C GLU A 79 -14.41 2.73 -16.20
N PRO A 80 -14.77 1.67 -16.97
CA PRO A 80 -15.69 1.83 -18.08
C PRO A 80 -17.10 2.22 -17.64
N SER A 81 -17.53 1.80 -16.45
CA SER A 81 -18.80 2.20 -15.86
C SER A 81 -18.82 3.71 -15.56
N LEU A 82 -17.78 4.22 -14.88
CA LEU A 82 -17.60 5.65 -14.62
C LEU A 82 -17.51 6.48 -15.90
N GLN A 83 -16.76 5.99 -16.88
CA GLN A 83 -16.60 6.68 -18.16
C GLN A 83 -17.94 6.78 -18.93
N ARG A 84 -18.71 5.68 -19.00
CA ARG A 84 -20.06 5.70 -19.59
C ARG A 84 -20.98 6.71 -18.91
N MET A 85 -20.93 6.80 -17.57
CA MET A 85 -21.68 7.80 -16.81
C MET A 85 -21.29 9.23 -17.21
N ARG A 86 -19.99 9.52 -17.32
CA ARG A 86 -19.47 10.82 -17.73
C ARG A 86 -19.84 11.18 -19.18
N ASP A 87 -19.86 10.19 -20.07
CA ASP A 87 -20.21 10.35 -21.48
C ASP A 87 -21.74 10.41 -21.71
N GLY A 88 -22.55 10.25 -20.66
CA GLY A 88 -24.01 10.24 -20.76
C GLY A 88 -24.57 9.02 -21.50
N VAL A 89 -23.81 7.91 -21.55
CA VAL A 89 -24.22 6.69 -22.24
C VAL A 89 -25.29 5.97 -21.42
N GLN A 90 -26.47 5.79 -22.03
CA GLN A 90 -27.51 4.94 -21.47
C GLN A 90 -27.01 3.49 -21.39
N SER A 91 -26.98 2.98 -20.16
CA SER A 91 -26.42 1.70 -19.82
C SER A 91 -27.50 0.82 -19.22
N ASP A 92 -27.40 -0.50 -19.40
CA ASP A 92 -28.33 -1.48 -18.80
C ASP A 92 -27.73 -2.17 -17.57
N ASN A 93 -26.51 -1.77 -17.20
CA ASN A 93 -25.77 -2.20 -16.02
C ASN A 93 -24.85 -1.08 -15.55
N ILE A 94 -24.46 -1.19 -14.29
CA ILE A 94 -23.43 -0.37 -13.67
C ILE A 94 -22.48 -1.27 -12.88
N SER A 95 -21.25 -0.81 -12.69
CA SER A 95 -20.32 -1.33 -11.69
C SER A 95 -19.77 -0.16 -10.90
N VAL A 96 -19.87 -0.23 -9.58
CA VAL A 96 -19.39 0.81 -8.65
C VAL A 96 -18.56 0.15 -7.54
N PRO A 97 -17.54 0.83 -7.00
CA PRO A 97 -16.75 0.33 -5.87
C PRO A 97 -17.58 0.07 -4.59
N ASP A 98 -17.04 -0.77 -3.70
CA ASP A 98 -17.58 -1.02 -2.36
C ASP A 98 -17.34 0.17 -1.41
N PHE A 99 -18.15 1.22 -1.58
CA PHE A 99 -18.09 2.44 -0.78
C PHE A 99 -18.55 2.24 0.67
N ASP A 100 -19.52 1.36 0.90
CA ASP A 100 -20.03 1.07 2.25
C ASP A 100 -19.00 0.29 3.08
N GLY A 101 -18.32 -0.68 2.46
CA GLY A 101 -17.21 -1.39 3.07
C GLY A 101 -16.07 -0.46 3.48
N LEU A 102 -15.66 0.47 2.61
CA LEU A 102 -14.65 1.48 2.94
C LEU A 102 -15.12 2.39 4.08
N LYS A 103 -16.36 2.90 4.01
CA LYS A 103 -16.93 3.76 5.06
C LYS A 103 -16.91 3.05 6.42
N THR A 104 -17.39 1.82 6.48
CA THR A 104 -17.44 1.01 7.70
C THR A 104 -16.05 0.78 8.27
N ALA A 105 -15.07 0.45 7.41
CA ALA A 105 -13.69 0.23 7.84
C ALA A 105 -13.05 1.52 8.41
N LEU A 106 -13.29 2.67 7.78
CA LEU A 106 -12.77 3.95 8.28
C LEU A 106 -13.48 4.40 9.57
N GLU A 107 -14.79 4.19 9.70
CA GLU A 107 -15.51 4.46 10.95
C GLU A 107 -14.99 3.58 12.09
N ALA A 108 -14.66 2.31 11.82
CA ALA A 108 -14.01 1.43 12.79
C ALA A 108 -12.59 1.88 13.15
N ALA A 109 -11.80 2.33 12.17
CA ALA A 109 -10.48 2.90 12.39
C ALA A 109 -10.54 4.15 13.28
N ARG A 110 -11.46 5.08 12.99
CA ARG A 110 -11.70 6.29 13.81
C ARG A 110 -12.20 5.98 15.23
N ALA A 111 -12.97 4.90 15.40
CA ALA A 111 -13.45 4.47 16.72
C ALA A 111 -12.34 3.81 17.57
N ASN A 112 -11.21 3.43 16.96
CA ASN A 112 -10.11 2.79 17.67
C ASN A 112 -9.35 3.78 18.56
N LYS A 113 -9.49 3.62 19.89
CA LYS A 113 -8.83 4.47 20.89
C LYS A 113 -7.30 4.42 20.86
N ALA A 114 -6.70 3.36 20.33
CA ALA A 114 -5.26 3.28 20.16
C ALA A 114 -4.75 4.09 18.96
N ALA A 115 -5.63 4.42 18.00
CA ALA A 115 -5.31 5.21 16.82
C ALA A 115 -5.61 6.71 17.01
N ASP A 116 -6.62 7.03 17.82
CA ASP A 116 -7.18 8.37 17.98
C ASP A 116 -6.13 9.42 18.36
N GLY A 117 -5.92 10.40 17.48
CA GLY A 117 -5.03 11.53 17.70
C GLY A 117 -3.54 11.25 17.54
N VAL A 118 -3.14 10.01 17.23
CA VAL A 118 -1.74 9.65 16.97
C VAL A 118 -1.28 10.21 15.63
N TYR A 119 -2.13 10.11 14.61
CA TYR A 119 -1.92 10.66 13.26
C TYR A 119 -3.07 11.59 12.89
N LYS A 120 -3.00 12.83 13.35
CA LYS A 120 -4.11 13.80 13.23
C LYS A 120 -4.48 14.10 11.78
N ASP A 121 -3.51 14.17 10.90
CA ASP A 121 -3.72 14.38 9.46
C ASP A 121 -4.39 13.16 8.79
N VAL A 122 -4.06 11.94 9.21
CA VAL A 122 -4.76 10.71 8.78
C VAL A 122 -6.20 10.70 9.32
N ASP A 123 -6.39 11.05 10.60
CA ASP A 123 -7.71 11.17 11.22
C ASP A 123 -8.58 12.18 10.46
N GLU A 124 -8.05 13.39 10.20
CA GLU A 124 -8.74 14.45 9.46
C GLU A 124 -9.06 14.04 8.01
N ALA A 125 -8.13 13.36 7.34
CA ALA A 125 -8.36 12.87 5.98
C ALA A 125 -9.42 11.75 5.94
N ALA A 126 -9.40 10.83 6.91
CA ALA A 126 -10.39 9.77 7.05
C ALA A 126 -11.78 10.36 7.34
N ASP A 127 -11.88 11.33 8.24
CA ASP A 127 -13.13 12.05 8.52
C ASP A 127 -13.68 12.74 7.25
N GLY A 128 -12.80 13.30 6.43
CA GLY A 128 -13.14 13.88 5.12
C GLY A 128 -13.72 12.84 4.14
N VAL A 129 -13.11 11.66 4.05
CA VAL A 129 -13.62 10.56 3.22
C VAL A 129 -14.96 10.05 3.73
N ILE A 130 -15.09 9.80 5.04
CA ILE A 130 -16.34 9.36 5.69
C ILE A 130 -17.47 10.36 5.43
N ALA A 131 -17.17 11.67 5.49
CA ALA A 131 -18.17 12.71 5.25
C ALA A 131 -18.78 12.62 3.85
N VAL A 132 -17.98 12.34 2.82
CA VAL A 132 -18.48 12.16 1.44
C VAL A 132 -19.21 10.82 1.30
N LEU A 133 -18.67 9.75 1.91
CA LEU A 133 -19.24 8.41 1.82
C LEU A 133 -20.64 8.30 2.46
N LYS A 134 -20.99 9.17 3.41
CA LYS A 134 -22.35 9.24 3.99
C LYS A 134 -23.44 9.44 2.94
N ASP A 135 -23.14 10.19 1.87
CA ASP A 135 -24.08 10.43 0.77
C ASP A 135 -23.79 9.51 -0.42
N LEU A 136 -22.52 9.25 -0.72
CA LEU A 136 -22.11 8.47 -1.90
C LEU A 136 -22.45 6.98 -1.76
N ALA A 137 -22.19 6.35 -0.60
CA ALA A 137 -22.44 4.93 -0.41
C ALA A 137 -23.93 4.54 -0.57
N PRO A 138 -24.91 5.21 0.07
CA PRO A 138 -26.32 4.86 -0.15
C PRO A 138 -26.80 5.18 -1.57
N LEU A 139 -26.25 6.20 -2.23
CA LEU A 139 -26.56 6.46 -3.64
C LEU A 139 -26.03 5.34 -4.55
N ALA A 140 -24.81 4.87 -4.31
CA ALA A 140 -24.23 3.75 -5.06
C ALA A 140 -25.05 2.46 -4.89
N GLN A 141 -25.48 2.15 -3.67
CA GLN A 141 -26.39 1.01 -3.42
C GLN A 141 -27.73 1.18 -4.16
N LYS A 142 -28.32 2.37 -4.11
CA LYS A 142 -29.57 2.67 -4.84
C LYS A 142 -29.42 2.48 -6.35
N MET A 143 -28.26 2.84 -6.91
CA MET A 143 -27.97 2.61 -8.32
C MET A 143 -27.85 1.12 -8.63
N ASP A 144 -27.15 0.35 -7.79
CA ASP A 144 -27.05 -1.10 -7.94
C ASP A 144 -28.42 -1.80 -7.88
N ASP A 145 -29.25 -1.43 -6.90
CA ASP A 145 -30.61 -1.94 -6.74
C ASP A 145 -31.50 -1.63 -7.97
N TYR A 146 -31.36 -0.42 -8.53
CA TYR A 146 -32.12 0.01 -9.70
C TYR A 146 -31.84 -0.85 -10.94
N TYR A 147 -30.56 -1.16 -11.20
CA TYR A 147 -30.15 -2.02 -12.31
C TYR A 147 -30.47 -3.49 -12.05
N SER A 148 -30.27 -3.97 -10.81
CA SER A 148 -30.64 -5.32 -10.37
C SER A 148 -32.13 -5.61 -10.53
N ALA A 149 -32.98 -4.62 -10.22
CA ALA A 149 -34.43 -4.69 -10.41
C ALA A 149 -34.88 -4.48 -11.86
N LYS A 150 -33.96 -4.17 -12.79
CA LYS A 150 -34.25 -3.83 -14.20
C LYS A 150 -35.22 -2.67 -14.37
N THR A 151 -35.21 -1.71 -13.44
CA THR A 151 -36.15 -0.58 -13.45
C THR A 151 -36.02 0.28 -14.71
N TYR A 152 -34.83 0.33 -15.31
CA TYR A 152 -34.54 1.00 -16.57
C TYR A 152 -35.44 0.58 -17.74
N MET A 153 -35.91 -0.67 -17.76
CA MET A 153 -36.82 -1.15 -18.80
C MET A 153 -38.20 -0.49 -18.73
N ASN A 154 -38.59 -0.03 -17.53
CA ASN A 154 -39.92 0.53 -17.27
C ASN A 154 -39.93 2.05 -17.34
N ASP A 155 -38.84 2.72 -16.96
CA ASP A 155 -38.76 4.18 -16.88
C ASP A 155 -37.91 4.82 -18.00
N GLY A 156 -37.42 4.03 -18.95
CA GLY A 156 -36.61 4.50 -20.08
C GLY A 156 -35.31 5.18 -19.62
N HIS A 157 -34.66 4.62 -18.59
CA HIS A 157 -33.41 5.10 -17.99
C HIS A 157 -33.52 6.46 -17.28
N LYS A 158 -34.74 6.95 -17.00
CA LYS A 158 -34.93 8.23 -16.31
C LYS A 158 -34.30 8.23 -14.92
N GLY A 159 -34.55 7.19 -14.12
CA GLY A 159 -33.94 7.04 -12.79
C GLY A 159 -32.42 6.93 -12.84
N ALA A 160 -31.88 6.21 -13.83
CA ALA A 160 -30.43 6.14 -14.07
C ALA A 160 -29.82 7.53 -14.32
N ALA A 161 -30.45 8.35 -15.17
CA ALA A 161 -29.97 9.70 -15.48
C ALA A 161 -29.99 10.61 -14.23
N GLU A 162 -31.06 10.57 -13.44
CA GLU A 162 -31.19 11.35 -12.20
C GLU A 162 -30.15 10.96 -11.14
N MET A 163 -29.88 9.66 -10.97
CA MET A 163 -28.87 9.18 -10.03
C MET A 163 -27.45 9.46 -10.52
N THR A 164 -27.19 9.31 -11.83
CA THR A 164 -25.87 9.63 -12.41
C THR A 164 -25.51 11.09 -12.21
N ALA A 165 -26.48 12.01 -12.37
CA ALA A 165 -26.28 13.44 -12.12
C ALA A 165 -25.93 13.75 -10.65
N GLN A 166 -26.41 12.95 -9.69
CA GLN A 166 -26.06 13.06 -8.27
C GLN A 166 -24.73 12.37 -7.95
N TYR A 167 -24.45 11.25 -8.62
CA TYR A 167 -23.29 10.39 -8.36
C TYR A 167 -22.00 11.07 -8.78
N LEU A 168 -21.92 11.63 -10.00
CA LEU A 168 -20.66 12.17 -10.52
C LEU A 168 -20.03 13.26 -9.62
N PRO A 169 -20.78 14.28 -9.15
CA PRO A 169 -20.21 15.28 -8.23
C PRO A 169 -19.79 14.72 -6.87
N LEU A 170 -20.47 13.68 -6.37
CA LEU A 170 -20.09 13.01 -5.12
C LEU A 170 -18.85 12.14 -5.31
N TYR A 171 -18.76 11.43 -6.44
CA TYR A 171 -17.59 10.64 -6.81
C TYR A 171 -16.35 11.52 -6.97
N ASP A 172 -16.44 12.67 -7.65
CA ASP A 172 -15.30 13.59 -7.80
C ASP A 172 -14.84 14.16 -6.44
N LYS A 173 -15.76 14.42 -5.51
CA LYS A 173 -15.41 14.80 -4.12
C LYS A 173 -14.76 13.65 -3.37
N PHE A 174 -15.25 12.43 -3.58
CA PHE A 174 -14.70 11.22 -2.97
C PHE A 174 -13.27 10.99 -3.45
N ASP A 175 -13.02 11.01 -4.77
CA ASP A 175 -11.69 10.82 -5.35
C ASP A 175 -10.69 11.83 -4.75
N ALA A 176 -11.06 13.11 -4.70
CA ALA A 176 -10.22 14.14 -4.10
C ALA A 176 -9.99 13.96 -2.58
N ALA A 177 -10.97 13.47 -1.83
CA ALA A 177 -10.81 13.18 -0.40
C ALA A 177 -9.98 11.92 -0.16
N TYR A 178 -10.21 10.87 -0.95
CA TYR A 178 -9.52 9.59 -0.88
C TYR A 178 -8.04 9.75 -1.19
N GLN A 179 -7.68 10.53 -2.22
CA GLN A 179 -6.28 10.83 -2.53
C GLN A 179 -5.52 11.50 -1.37
N LYS A 180 -6.20 12.30 -0.54
CA LYS A 180 -5.59 12.89 0.67
C LYS A 180 -5.35 11.84 1.75
N LEU A 181 -6.33 10.96 1.97
CA LEU A 181 -6.20 9.87 2.93
C LEU A 181 -5.08 8.90 2.51
N ASP A 182 -5.08 8.45 1.26
CA ASP A 182 -4.05 7.57 0.70
C ASP A 182 -2.66 8.19 0.86
N ALA A 183 -2.51 9.48 0.53
CA ALA A 183 -1.24 10.19 0.69
C ALA A 183 -0.78 10.28 2.16
N ALA A 184 -1.68 10.57 3.10
CA ALA A 184 -1.35 10.66 4.53
C ALA A 184 -0.96 9.29 5.11
N VAL A 185 -1.71 8.24 4.78
CA VAL A 185 -1.40 6.86 5.20
C VAL A 185 -0.06 6.40 4.61
N ALA A 186 0.17 6.66 3.32
CA ALA A 186 1.42 6.31 2.66
C ALA A 186 2.64 7.03 3.26
N LEU A 187 2.49 8.32 3.60
CA LEU A 187 3.53 9.11 4.26
C LEU A 187 3.95 8.48 5.59
N HIS A 188 2.99 8.29 6.50
CA HIS A 188 3.30 7.75 7.82
C HIS A 188 3.73 6.30 7.80
N HIS A 189 3.22 5.50 6.86
CA HIS A 189 3.70 4.14 6.67
C HIS A 189 5.18 4.14 6.26
N LYS A 190 5.60 5.05 5.38
CA LYS A 190 7.01 5.20 5.00
C LYS A 190 7.88 5.66 6.17
N GLU A 191 7.42 6.61 6.97
CA GLU A 191 8.12 7.07 8.18
C GLU A 191 8.30 5.94 9.20
N LEU A 192 7.24 5.14 9.43
CA LEU A 192 7.30 4.00 10.34
C LEU A 192 8.27 2.94 9.86
N ARG A 193 8.27 2.60 8.56
CA ARG A 193 9.26 1.65 8.03
C ARG A 193 10.68 2.17 8.22
N ALA A 194 10.94 3.45 7.97
CA ALA A 194 12.26 4.02 8.22
C ALA A 194 12.66 3.93 9.70
N ALA A 195 11.73 4.22 10.62
CA ALA A 195 11.96 4.09 12.05
C ALA A 195 12.23 2.64 12.49
N GLN A 196 11.50 1.66 11.95
CA GLN A 196 11.70 0.23 12.19
C GLN A 196 13.11 -0.22 11.73
N LEU A 197 13.54 0.21 10.55
CA LEU A 197 14.88 -0.09 10.04
C LEU A 197 15.98 0.50 10.93
N GLU A 198 15.79 1.74 11.41
CA GLU A 198 16.71 2.37 12.36
C GLU A 198 16.75 1.65 13.72
N GLU A 199 15.61 1.16 14.19
CA GLU A 199 15.55 0.35 15.40
C GLU A 199 16.28 -0.99 15.23
N MET A 200 16.11 -1.66 14.08
CA MET A 200 16.87 -2.87 13.75
C MET A 200 18.38 -2.61 13.75
N ARG A 201 18.84 -1.51 13.15
CA ARG A 201 20.26 -1.10 13.15
C ARG A 201 20.78 -0.92 14.58
N LYS A 202 20.03 -0.21 15.43
CA LYS A 202 20.38 0.01 16.85
C LYS A 202 20.39 -1.28 17.68
N ASN A 203 19.54 -2.23 17.32
CA ASN A 203 19.44 -3.54 17.96
C ASN A 203 20.48 -4.56 17.43
N GLY A 204 21.53 -4.08 16.75
CA GLY A 204 22.62 -4.92 16.27
C GLY A 204 22.27 -5.74 15.03
N ARG A 205 21.23 -5.35 14.28
CA ARG A 205 20.83 -5.98 13.01
C ARG A 205 20.99 -5.09 11.77
N PRO A 206 22.14 -4.43 11.55
CA PRO A 206 22.31 -3.50 10.44
C PRO A 206 22.23 -4.17 9.06
N ASN A 207 22.71 -5.40 8.89
CA ASN A 207 22.67 -6.08 7.60
C ASN A 207 21.27 -6.56 7.25
N ALA A 208 20.50 -7.06 8.22
CA ALA A 208 19.09 -7.36 8.02
C ALA A 208 18.27 -6.11 7.67
N ALA A 209 18.53 -4.98 8.34
CA ALA A 209 17.89 -3.71 7.99
C ALA A 209 18.24 -3.27 6.56
N ASN A 210 19.52 -3.32 6.17
CA ASN A 210 19.95 -2.99 4.82
C ASN A 210 19.35 -3.92 3.76
N PHE A 211 19.17 -5.21 4.09
CA PHE A 211 18.53 -6.17 3.20
C PHE A 211 17.05 -5.85 2.99
N ILE A 212 16.30 -5.56 4.06
CA ILE A 212 14.89 -5.14 3.93
C ILE A 212 14.80 -3.85 3.10
N GLU A 213 15.63 -2.85 3.41
CA GLU A 213 15.62 -1.57 2.70
C GLU A 213 15.92 -1.76 1.20
N LEU A 214 16.88 -2.63 0.87
CA LEU A 214 17.21 -2.98 -0.50
C LEU A 214 16.01 -3.59 -1.23
N THR A 215 15.38 -4.61 -0.66
CA THR A 215 14.21 -5.28 -1.25
C THR A 215 13.04 -4.30 -1.45
N MET A 216 12.85 -3.36 -0.52
CA MET A 216 11.86 -2.29 -0.68
C MET A 216 12.20 -1.38 -1.88
N LYS A 217 13.45 -0.95 -2.02
CA LYS A 217 13.86 -0.07 -3.12
C LYS A 217 13.80 -0.76 -4.48
N VAL A 218 14.07 -2.07 -4.55
CA VAL A 218 13.87 -2.88 -5.77
C VAL A 218 12.41 -2.84 -6.19
N ARG A 219 11.47 -3.00 -5.26
CA ARG A 219 10.03 -2.81 -5.54
C ARG A 219 9.71 -1.38 -5.95
N ASP A 220 10.19 -0.37 -5.22
CA ASP A 220 9.96 1.03 -5.58
C ASP A 220 10.40 1.34 -7.03
N LEU A 221 11.44 0.66 -7.53
CA LEU A 221 11.91 0.79 -8.91
C LEU A 221 10.95 0.14 -9.91
N VAL A 222 10.46 -1.09 -9.66
CA VAL A 222 9.48 -1.74 -10.56
C VAL A 222 8.15 -0.98 -10.58
N ASP A 223 7.70 -0.44 -9.46
CA ASP A 223 6.49 0.39 -9.35
C ASP A 223 6.60 1.70 -10.17
N MET A 224 7.81 2.09 -10.62
CA MET A 224 7.96 3.23 -11.53
C MET A 224 7.39 2.93 -12.92
N LEU A 225 7.26 1.66 -13.32
CA LEU A 225 6.66 1.24 -14.60
C LEU A 225 5.19 1.67 -14.71
N ASP A 226 4.48 1.81 -13.59
CA ASP A 226 3.08 2.26 -13.55
C ASP A 226 2.90 3.72 -14.01
N LYS A 227 4.00 4.47 -14.19
CA LYS A 227 3.98 5.87 -14.59
C LYS A 227 4.70 6.03 -15.93
N GLU A 228 3.93 6.03 -17.01
CA GLU A 228 4.47 6.38 -18.32
C GLU A 228 4.40 7.89 -18.62
N PRO A 229 5.46 8.48 -19.22
CA PRO A 229 6.80 7.91 -19.37
C PRO A 229 7.51 7.80 -18.01
N VAL A 230 8.33 6.76 -17.84
CA VAL A 230 9.12 6.59 -16.62
C VAL A 230 10.13 7.72 -16.49
N ASP A 231 10.23 8.32 -15.30
CA ASP A 231 11.26 9.33 -14.99
C ASP A 231 12.64 8.66 -14.89
N GLN A 232 13.41 8.76 -15.97
CA GLN A 232 14.73 8.14 -16.09
C GLN A 232 15.72 8.64 -15.03
N ALA A 233 15.66 9.92 -14.64
CA ALA A 233 16.58 10.47 -13.65
C ALA A 233 16.25 9.93 -12.26
N ALA A 234 14.96 9.86 -11.91
CA ALA A 234 14.52 9.26 -10.66
C ALA A 234 14.82 7.75 -10.61
N ALA A 235 14.67 7.04 -11.74
CA ALA A 235 14.99 5.62 -11.83
C ALA A 235 16.48 5.36 -11.61
N GLU A 236 17.36 6.12 -12.26
CA GLU A 236 18.81 5.98 -12.07
C GLU A 236 19.25 6.35 -10.65
N ALA A 237 18.64 7.36 -10.02
CA ALA A 237 18.89 7.67 -8.61
C ALA A 237 18.50 6.48 -7.71
N LYS A 238 17.36 5.84 -7.98
CA LYS A 238 16.91 4.65 -7.25
C LYS A 238 17.86 3.46 -7.46
N ILE A 239 18.30 3.23 -8.69
CA ILE A 239 19.28 2.18 -9.02
C ILE A 239 20.61 2.40 -8.27
N ALA A 240 21.06 3.65 -8.14
CA ALA A 240 22.26 3.96 -7.37
C ALA A 240 22.10 3.62 -5.88
N GLU A 241 20.94 3.93 -5.28
CA GLU A 241 20.62 3.54 -3.89
C GLU A 241 20.60 2.01 -3.73
N ILE A 242 19.96 1.28 -4.65
CA ILE A 242 19.89 -0.19 -4.67
C ILE A 242 21.30 -0.79 -4.76
N THR A 243 22.11 -0.30 -5.71
CA THR A 243 23.48 -0.79 -5.92
C THR A 243 24.35 -0.58 -4.68
N ASN A 244 24.23 0.58 -4.03
CA ASN A 244 24.96 0.89 -2.81
C ASN A 244 24.56 -0.05 -1.65
N LEU A 245 23.27 -0.24 -1.40
CA LEU A 245 22.78 -1.15 -0.36
C LEU A 245 23.17 -2.60 -0.64
N ALA A 246 23.08 -3.07 -1.89
CA ALA A 246 23.51 -4.40 -2.29
C ALA A 246 25.00 -4.62 -2.01
N GLY A 247 25.84 -3.59 -2.21
CA GLY A 247 27.26 -3.63 -1.88
C GLY A 247 27.56 -3.74 -0.39
N GLN A 248 26.64 -3.32 0.48
CA GLN A 248 26.80 -3.36 1.95
C GLN A 248 26.40 -4.69 2.57
N LEU A 249 25.68 -5.55 1.84
CA LEU A 249 25.28 -6.86 2.38
C LEU A 249 26.48 -7.79 2.56
N PRO A 250 26.47 -8.68 3.56
CA PRO A 250 27.48 -9.71 3.73
C PRO A 250 27.50 -10.65 2.53
N ASP A 251 28.58 -11.41 2.36
CA ASP A 251 28.79 -12.34 1.24
C ASP A 251 28.51 -13.79 1.66
N THR A 252 27.24 -14.09 1.99
CA THR A 252 26.74 -15.45 2.17
C THR A 252 26.38 -16.09 0.82
N SER A 253 26.06 -17.38 0.81
CA SER A 253 25.59 -18.05 -0.43
C SER A 253 24.30 -17.40 -0.96
N ASP A 254 23.37 -17.07 -0.07
CA ASP A 254 22.07 -16.54 -0.44
C ASP A 254 22.14 -15.07 -0.84
N THR A 255 22.90 -14.24 -0.11
CA THR A 255 23.07 -12.84 -0.50
C THR A 255 23.85 -12.70 -1.81
N LYS A 256 24.80 -13.59 -2.12
CA LYS A 256 25.47 -13.59 -3.45
C LYS A 256 24.48 -13.89 -4.58
N SER A 257 23.57 -14.83 -4.36
CA SER A 257 22.53 -15.16 -5.34
C SER A 257 21.57 -13.98 -5.51
N TYR A 258 21.11 -13.40 -4.41
CA TYR A 258 20.24 -12.22 -4.44
C TYR A 258 20.91 -11.02 -5.13
N LYS A 259 22.17 -10.69 -4.79
CA LYS A 259 22.94 -9.62 -5.46
C LYS A 259 23.06 -9.85 -6.97
N ARG A 260 23.15 -11.10 -7.42
CA ARG A 260 23.19 -11.42 -8.86
C ARG A 260 21.86 -11.05 -9.51
N GLU A 261 20.74 -11.51 -8.96
CA GLU A 261 19.42 -11.22 -9.54
C GLU A 261 19.09 -9.73 -9.51
N VAL A 262 19.43 -9.02 -8.43
CA VAL A 262 19.30 -7.55 -8.37
C VAL A 262 20.07 -6.87 -9.50
N ASN A 263 21.29 -7.33 -9.83
CA ASN A 263 22.06 -6.76 -10.95
C ASN A 263 21.47 -7.11 -12.31
N THR A 264 20.94 -8.33 -12.49
CA THR A 264 20.21 -8.74 -13.70
C THR A 264 19.00 -7.83 -13.91
N PHE A 265 18.13 -7.72 -12.89
CA PHE A 265 16.96 -6.86 -12.90
C PHE A 265 17.30 -5.39 -13.22
N ILE A 266 18.34 -4.82 -12.59
CA ILE A 266 18.80 -3.45 -12.90
C ILE A 266 19.21 -3.32 -14.37
N GLY A 267 19.91 -4.32 -14.92
CA GLY A 267 20.32 -4.34 -16.32
C GLY A 267 19.11 -4.32 -17.26
N THR A 268 18.14 -5.18 -17.00
CA THR A 268 16.88 -5.29 -17.76
C THR A 268 16.04 -4.03 -17.65
N PHE A 269 15.91 -3.44 -16.45
CA PHE A 269 15.23 -2.16 -16.25
C PHE A 269 15.86 -1.04 -17.08
N ARG A 270 17.20 -0.95 -17.13
CA ARG A 270 17.91 0.03 -17.97
C ARG A 270 17.70 -0.23 -19.46
N SER A 271 17.67 -1.49 -19.89
CA SER A 271 17.36 -1.87 -21.27
C SER A 271 15.93 -1.46 -21.65
N TYR A 272 14.96 -1.66 -20.75
CA TYR A 272 13.59 -1.18 -20.91
C TYR A 272 13.53 0.35 -21.07
N LEU A 273 14.19 1.11 -20.19
CA LEU A 273 14.26 2.57 -20.32
C LEU A 273 14.91 3.04 -21.63
N ALA A 274 15.82 2.24 -22.19
CA ALA A 274 16.45 2.49 -23.48
C ALA A 274 15.60 2.04 -24.69
N GLY A 275 14.39 1.50 -24.46
CA GLY A 275 13.51 0.97 -25.50
C GLY A 275 14.02 -0.32 -26.14
N LYS A 276 14.86 -1.09 -25.43
CA LYS A 276 15.48 -2.32 -25.92
C LYS A 276 14.87 -3.60 -25.35
N GLU A 277 14.05 -3.45 -24.30
CA GLU A 277 13.43 -4.56 -23.58
C GLU A 277 11.94 -4.26 -23.35
N ASP A 278 11.14 -5.30 -23.22
CA ASP A 278 9.72 -5.20 -22.87
C ASP A 278 9.52 -5.13 -21.35
N GLY A 279 8.40 -4.55 -20.91
CA GLY A 279 8.06 -4.49 -19.49
C GLY A 279 7.88 -5.88 -18.86
N ASN A 280 7.45 -6.89 -19.62
CA ASN A 280 7.27 -8.25 -19.11
C ASN A 280 8.60 -8.89 -18.66
N GLU A 281 9.69 -8.65 -19.41
CA GLU A 281 11.03 -9.15 -19.04
C GLU A 281 11.51 -8.50 -17.74
N VAL A 282 11.20 -7.21 -17.54
CA VAL A 282 11.49 -6.52 -16.26
C VAL A 282 10.71 -7.16 -15.10
N ILE A 283 9.46 -7.58 -15.33
CA ILE A 283 8.63 -8.25 -14.32
C ILE A 283 9.14 -9.66 -14.03
N ASP A 284 9.60 -10.40 -15.04
CA ASP A 284 10.16 -11.74 -14.86
C ASP A 284 11.44 -11.70 -14.00
N ASP A 285 12.39 -10.80 -14.31
CA ASP A 285 13.60 -10.61 -13.51
C ASP A 285 13.29 -10.07 -12.09
N PHE A 286 12.26 -9.24 -11.95
CA PHE A 286 11.78 -8.82 -10.64
C PHE A 286 11.26 -10.01 -9.83
N ASN A 287 10.50 -10.92 -10.45
CA ASN A 287 10.00 -12.12 -9.78
C ASN A 287 11.14 -13.05 -9.35
N ASP A 288 12.20 -13.18 -10.15
CA ASP A 288 13.41 -13.93 -9.78
C ASP A 288 14.17 -13.27 -8.61
N THR A 289 14.21 -11.93 -8.59
CA THR A 289 14.73 -11.17 -7.46
C THR A 289 13.91 -11.42 -6.18
N VAL A 290 12.58 -11.46 -6.27
CA VAL A 290 11.70 -11.82 -5.15
C VAL A 290 11.95 -13.26 -4.68
N ASN A 291 12.04 -14.21 -5.61
CA ASN A 291 12.29 -15.62 -5.32
C ASN A 291 13.61 -15.83 -4.58
N THR A 292 14.67 -15.12 -4.97
CA THR A 292 15.96 -15.19 -4.29
C THR A 292 15.98 -14.45 -2.96
N SER A 293 15.23 -13.34 -2.83
CA SER A 293 15.08 -12.64 -1.55
C SER A 293 14.48 -13.54 -0.47
N ASN A 294 13.50 -14.39 -0.84
CA ASN A 294 12.85 -15.33 0.06
C ASN A 294 13.76 -16.44 0.59
N ARG A 295 14.95 -16.62 -0.01
CA ARG A 295 15.94 -17.61 0.42
C ARG A 295 16.94 -17.04 1.43
N VAL A 296 16.99 -15.72 1.59
CA VAL A 296 17.96 -15.07 2.47
C VAL A 296 17.50 -15.23 3.92
N ASP A 297 18.29 -15.95 4.71
CA ASP A 297 18.11 -16.01 6.16
C ASP A 297 18.56 -14.70 6.82
N MET A 298 17.58 -13.91 7.26
CA MET A 298 17.83 -12.62 7.90
C MET A 298 18.50 -12.71 9.27
N ASP A 299 18.46 -13.86 9.94
CA ASP A 299 19.10 -14.03 11.25
C ASP A 299 20.59 -14.35 11.09
N GLU A 300 20.99 -14.91 9.94
CA GLU A 300 22.40 -15.15 9.61
C GLU A 300 23.14 -13.89 9.13
N LEU A 301 22.42 -12.87 8.65
CA LEU A 301 23.02 -11.66 8.08
C LEU A 301 23.87 -10.86 9.07
N ASP A 302 23.51 -10.90 10.35
CA ASP A 302 24.19 -10.18 11.43
C ASP A 302 24.98 -11.12 12.35
N GLY A 303 25.36 -12.29 11.82
CA GLY A 303 26.24 -13.23 12.51
C GLY A 303 25.54 -14.11 13.54
N GLY A 304 24.24 -14.41 13.32
CA GLY A 304 23.37 -15.39 13.99
C GLY A 304 23.80 -15.85 15.39
N LYS A 305 22.98 -15.59 16.41
CA LYS A 305 23.23 -16.07 17.79
C LYS A 305 23.69 -17.54 17.76
N LYS A 306 24.97 -17.77 18.06
CA LYS A 306 25.50 -19.07 18.46
C LYS A 306 25.00 -19.41 19.86
#